data_AF-A0A5C5SSN5-F1
#
_entry.id   AF-A0A5C5SSN5-F1
#
_cell.length_a   1.000
_cell.length_b   1.000
_cell.length_c   1.000
_cell.angle_alpha   90.00
_cell.angle_beta   90.00
_cell.angle_gamma   90.00
#
_symmetry.space_group_name_H-M   'P 1'
#
loop_
_entity.id
_entity.type
_entity.pdbx_description
1 polymer ?
#
loop_
_entity_poly.entity_id
_entity_poly.type
_entity_poly.pdbx_seq_one_letter_code
_entity_poly.pdbx_strand_id
1 'polypeptide(L)'
;MSFVPDAVKDLAVVRMVCHVDRREERASPAMTSTGSSSIARGVVLMIVAMLIIPLVDGLAKFLSAGYSPLFLSWARYVVACAIVLPVAAAYRGRRVFPAERRVAHALRTVFLVISMTLYFMAIARIPLATAVSAYFVGPIIAVVLSVPVLKESLTARKVLSLVLGFVGALVILRPGATIEPGLLLAFGAGLSFALYIIATRQAAQDSDPLQTLVFQCVVGALLMTPQAVASWTTPAWSDLVFFVGLGVFSAVGHILSIVAFRLADASTLAPLVYVELIGAAAIGYLVFHEVPGPGTLIGAALIAAGGLILLQRQRPA
;
A
#
# COMPACT_ATOMS: atom_id res chain seq x y z
N MET A 1 34.06 -3.47 -6.51
CA MET A 1 34.16 -2.00 -6.49
C MET A 1 32.74 -1.42 -6.53
N SER A 2 32.25 -0.94 -5.40
CA SER A 2 30.90 -0.42 -5.22
C SER A 2 30.83 1.05 -5.63
N PHE A 3 30.46 1.32 -6.88
CA PHE A 3 30.14 2.69 -7.31
C PHE A 3 28.66 2.94 -7.02
N VAL A 4 28.35 3.18 -5.75
CA VAL A 4 27.04 3.70 -5.35
C VAL A 4 27.27 5.18 -5.06
N PRO A 5 26.71 6.11 -5.87
CA PRO A 5 26.80 7.54 -5.60
C PRO A 5 26.28 7.82 -4.19
N ASP A 6 27.04 8.54 -3.37
CA ASP A 6 26.70 8.76 -1.96
C ASP A 6 25.32 9.42 -1.78
N ALA A 7 24.85 10.17 -2.79
CA ALA A 7 23.49 10.73 -2.86
C ALA A 7 22.36 9.69 -2.76
N VAL A 8 22.53 8.46 -3.26
CA VAL A 8 21.52 7.39 -3.18
C VAL A 8 21.56 6.66 -1.84
N LYS A 9 22.70 6.72 -1.13
CA LYS A 9 22.85 6.19 0.24
C LYS A 9 22.21 7.06 1.31
N ASP A 10 22.12 8.36 1.03
CA ASP A 10 21.59 9.33 1.97
C ASP A 10 20.09 9.58 1.81
N LEU A 11 19.42 8.89 0.88
CA LEU A 11 17.96 8.92 0.80
C LEU A 11 17.38 8.33 2.09
N ALA A 12 16.73 9.17 2.91
CA ALA A 12 16.27 8.83 4.26
C ALA A 12 15.43 7.55 4.32
N VAL A 13 14.60 7.29 3.29
CA VAL A 13 13.79 6.08 3.17
C VAL A 13 14.68 4.83 3.00
N VAL A 14 15.72 4.90 2.18
CA VAL A 14 16.65 3.80 1.93
C VAL A 14 17.51 3.52 3.16
N ARG A 15 18.03 4.57 3.81
CA ARG A 15 18.76 4.46 5.07
C ARG A 15 17.87 3.85 6.16
N MET A 16 16.60 4.25 6.25
CA MET A 16 15.64 3.67 7.19
C MET A 16 15.43 2.17 6.96
N VAL A 17 15.22 1.75 5.71
CA VAL A 17 15.04 0.33 5.35
C VAL A 17 16.29 -0.49 5.68
N CYS A 18 17.48 -0.02 5.28
CA CYS A 18 18.75 -0.71 5.57
C CYS A 18 19.09 -0.72 7.07
N HIS A 19 18.69 0.31 7.83
CA HIS A 19 18.98 0.40 9.26
C HIS A 19 18.01 -0.44 10.11
N VAL A 20 16.77 -0.66 9.63
CA VAL A 20 15.83 -1.66 10.18
C VAL A 20 16.45 -3.06 10.04
N ASP A 21 16.90 -3.41 8.84
CA ASP A 21 17.46 -4.73 8.51
C ASP A 21 18.73 -5.04 9.31
N ARG A 22 19.70 -4.11 9.39
CA ARG A 22 20.93 -4.28 10.18
C ARG A 22 20.72 -4.37 11.70
N ARG A 23 19.62 -3.84 12.24
CA ARG A 23 19.32 -3.96 13.69
C ARG A 23 18.74 -5.34 14.03
N GLU A 24 18.03 -5.96 13.11
CA GLU A 24 17.52 -7.34 13.28
C GLU A 24 18.64 -8.37 13.18
N GLU A 25 19.58 -8.23 12.23
CA GLU A 25 20.75 -9.14 12.11
C GLU A 25 21.69 -9.11 13.34
N ARG A 26 21.74 -7.99 14.08
CA ARG A 26 22.60 -7.84 15.27
C ARG A 26 21.94 -8.28 16.59
N ALA A 27 20.64 -8.59 16.58
CA ALA A 27 19.94 -9.03 17.79
C ALA A 27 20.22 -10.53 18.04
N SER A 28 21.27 -10.81 18.81
CA SER A 28 21.47 -12.10 19.49
C SER A 28 20.29 -12.36 20.46
N PRO A 29 19.87 -13.62 20.73
CA PRO A 29 18.55 -13.95 21.32
C PRO A 29 18.36 -13.61 22.82
N ALA A 30 19.10 -12.65 23.38
CA ALA A 30 18.94 -12.23 24.76
C ALA A 30 18.25 -10.85 24.86
N MET A 31 17.18 -10.82 25.67
CA MET A 31 16.40 -9.67 26.19
C MET A 31 15.05 -9.33 25.52
N THR A 32 14.02 -9.78 26.24
CA THR A 32 12.57 -9.75 26.05
C THR A 32 11.89 -8.38 26.31
N SER A 33 12.35 -7.30 25.68
CA SER A 33 11.63 -5.99 25.70
C SER A 33 11.30 -5.42 24.30
N THR A 34 11.64 -6.13 23.23
CA THR A 34 11.66 -5.62 21.84
C THR A 34 10.34 -5.73 21.07
N GLY A 35 9.37 -6.53 21.54
CA GLY A 35 8.12 -6.78 20.80
C GLY A 35 7.24 -5.52 20.60
N SER A 36 7.02 -4.75 21.67
CA SER A 36 6.16 -3.54 21.61
C SER A 36 6.79 -2.42 20.76
N SER A 37 8.11 -2.25 20.83
CA SER A 37 8.81 -1.23 20.04
C SER A 37 8.83 -1.55 18.55
N SER A 38 8.84 -2.84 18.17
CA SER A 38 8.77 -3.27 16.77
C SER A 38 7.39 -2.98 16.17
N ILE A 39 6.32 -3.35 16.90
CA ILE A 39 4.93 -3.13 16.46
C ILE A 39 4.63 -1.64 16.27
N ALA A 40 5.03 -0.78 17.22
CA ALA A 40 4.81 0.66 17.11
C ALA A 40 5.49 1.25 15.86
N ARG A 41 6.69 0.78 15.51
CA ARG A 41 7.35 1.17 14.26
C ARG A 41 6.57 0.69 13.04
N GLY A 42 6.08 -0.55 13.04
CA GLY A 42 5.21 -1.07 11.97
C GLY A 42 3.95 -0.23 11.77
N VAL A 43 3.29 0.16 12.86
CA VAL A 43 2.11 1.05 12.83
C VAL A 43 2.44 2.40 12.21
N VAL A 44 3.52 3.06 12.64
CA VAL A 44 3.94 4.35 12.09
C VAL A 44 4.29 4.23 10.61
N LEU A 45 5.03 3.20 10.21
CA LEU A 45 5.37 2.95 8.80
C LEU A 45 4.13 2.75 7.94
N MET A 46 3.14 2.01 8.43
CA MET A 46 1.87 1.82 7.73
C MET A 46 1.10 3.14 7.60
N ILE A 47 1.00 3.93 8.68
CA ILE A 47 0.35 5.26 8.63
C ILE A 47 1.02 6.16 7.57
N VAL A 48 2.35 6.22 7.58
CA VAL A 48 3.10 7.02 6.58
C VAL A 48 2.87 6.49 5.17
N ALA A 49 2.86 5.17 4.98
CA ALA A 49 2.53 4.57 3.69
C ALA A 49 1.14 5.01 3.20
N MET A 50 0.13 4.91 4.07
CA MET A 50 -1.26 5.28 3.76
C MET A 50 -1.46 6.78 3.52
N LEU A 51 -0.56 7.64 3.99
CA LEU A 51 -0.57 9.06 3.64
C LEU A 51 0.14 9.36 2.30
N ILE A 52 0.99 8.46 1.82
CA ILE A 52 1.69 8.57 0.52
C ILE A 52 0.87 7.98 -0.62
N ILE A 53 0.18 6.85 -0.40
CA ILE A 53 -0.61 6.17 -1.44
C ILE A 53 -1.63 7.10 -2.13
N PRO A 54 -2.34 8.03 -1.45
CA PRO A 54 -3.25 8.96 -2.11
C PRO A 54 -2.60 9.88 -3.15
N LEU A 55 -1.28 10.10 -3.07
CA LEU A 55 -0.55 10.82 -4.12
C LEU A 55 -0.52 10.01 -5.43
N VAL A 56 -0.40 8.68 -5.33
CA VAL A 56 -0.51 7.77 -6.48
C VAL A 56 -1.90 7.86 -7.10
N ASP A 57 -2.94 7.84 -6.26
CA ASP A 57 -4.34 7.91 -6.70
C ASP A 57 -4.68 9.23 -7.38
N GLY A 58 -4.23 10.35 -6.80
CA GLY A 58 -4.38 11.67 -7.39
C GLY A 58 -3.71 11.78 -8.76
N LEU A 59 -2.45 11.32 -8.87
CA LEU A 59 -1.73 11.30 -10.14
C LEU A 59 -2.40 10.39 -11.16
N ALA A 60 -2.86 9.21 -10.75
CA ALA A 60 -3.55 8.26 -11.62
C ALA A 60 -4.87 8.84 -12.13
N LYS A 61 -5.67 9.46 -11.26
CA LYS A 61 -6.91 10.13 -11.65
C LYS A 61 -6.64 11.30 -12.60
N PHE A 62 -5.65 12.13 -12.30
CA PHE A 62 -5.25 13.24 -13.16
C PHE A 62 -4.86 12.74 -14.57
N LEU A 63 -4.01 11.71 -14.64
CA LEU A 63 -3.58 11.13 -15.92
C LEU A 63 -4.69 10.33 -16.63
N SER A 64 -5.71 9.84 -15.92
CA SER A 64 -6.78 9.03 -16.51
C SER A 64 -7.65 9.78 -17.53
N ALA A 65 -7.55 11.11 -17.57
CA ALA A 65 -8.20 11.93 -18.60
C ALA A 65 -7.59 11.73 -20.00
N GLY A 66 -6.29 11.41 -20.10
CA GLY A 66 -5.57 11.29 -21.37
C GLY A 66 -5.02 9.90 -21.65
N TYR A 67 -4.96 9.02 -20.65
CA TYR A 67 -4.31 7.71 -20.74
C TYR A 67 -5.22 6.58 -20.24
N SER A 68 -5.13 5.42 -20.89
CA SER A 68 -5.81 4.21 -20.45
C SER A 68 -5.40 3.81 -19.02
N PRO A 69 -6.34 3.45 -18.12
CA PRO A 69 -6.02 2.94 -16.79
C PRO A 69 -5.09 1.71 -16.78
N LEU A 70 -5.15 0.89 -17.83
CA LEU A 70 -4.27 -0.26 -18.01
C LEU A 70 -2.82 0.17 -18.29
N PHE A 71 -2.65 1.18 -19.16
CA PHE A 71 -1.36 1.79 -19.43
C PHE A 71 -0.79 2.48 -18.19
N LEU A 72 -1.61 3.20 -17.41
CA LEU A 72 -1.19 3.82 -16.15
C LEU A 72 -0.71 2.78 -15.12
N SER A 73 -1.44 1.66 -15.01
CA SER A 73 -1.05 0.55 -14.14
C SER A 73 0.31 -0.02 -14.52
N TRP A 74 0.55 -0.23 -15.82
CA TRP A 74 1.84 -0.68 -16.33
C TRP A 74 2.96 0.34 -16.08
N ALA A 75 2.74 1.61 -16.44
CA ALA A 75 3.74 2.66 -16.33
C ALA A 75 4.23 2.82 -14.89
N ARG A 76 3.32 2.73 -13.90
CA ARG A 76 3.66 2.69 -12.48
C ARG A 76 4.67 1.58 -12.15
N TYR A 77 4.42 0.35 -12.59
CA TYR A 77 5.31 -0.78 -12.29
C TYR A 77 6.65 -0.64 -12.99
N VAL A 78 6.66 -0.19 -14.25
CA VAL A 78 7.89 0.00 -15.03
C VAL A 78 8.75 1.11 -14.44
N VAL A 79 8.17 2.27 -14.13
CA VAL A 79 8.90 3.37 -13.51
C VAL A 79 9.40 2.98 -12.12
N ALA A 80 8.55 2.35 -11.29
CA ALA A 80 9.00 1.84 -10.00
C ALA A 80 10.12 0.80 -10.14
N CYS A 81 10.05 -0.09 -11.14
CA CYS A 81 11.10 -1.05 -11.45
C CYS A 81 12.40 -0.37 -11.86
N ALA A 82 12.34 0.62 -12.75
CA ALA A 82 13.48 1.40 -13.22
C ALA A 82 14.19 2.15 -12.07
N ILE A 83 13.47 2.51 -11.01
CA ILE A 83 14.02 3.15 -9.81
C ILE A 83 14.56 2.10 -8.82
N VAL A 84 13.75 1.10 -8.48
CA VAL A 84 14.03 0.17 -7.38
C VAL A 84 15.11 -0.85 -7.77
N LEU A 85 15.12 -1.34 -9.01
CA LEU A 85 16.04 -2.38 -9.44
C LEU A 85 17.52 -1.93 -9.39
N PRO A 86 17.90 -0.74 -9.90
CA PRO A 86 19.27 -0.24 -9.75
C PRO A 86 19.66 -0.03 -8.30
N VAL A 87 18.75 0.50 -7.47
CA VAL A 87 18.97 0.67 -6.03
C VAL A 87 19.22 -0.70 -5.38
N ALA A 88 18.38 -1.70 -5.64
CA ALA A 88 18.56 -3.03 -5.10
C ALA A 88 19.87 -3.69 -5.55
N ALA A 89 20.24 -3.54 -6.83
CA ALA A 89 21.50 -4.05 -7.36
C ALA A 89 22.71 -3.38 -6.67
N ALA A 90 22.63 -2.09 -6.39
CA ALA A 90 23.66 -1.34 -5.67
C ALA A 90 23.87 -1.83 -4.22
N TYR A 91 22.80 -2.24 -3.52
CA TYR A 91 22.86 -2.67 -2.11
C TYR A 91 23.05 -4.18 -1.91
N ARG A 92 22.42 -5.01 -2.75
CA ARG A 92 22.38 -6.47 -2.60
C ARG A 92 23.22 -7.20 -3.66
N GLY A 93 23.89 -6.46 -4.54
CA GLY A 93 24.70 -7.02 -5.62
C GLY A 93 23.83 -7.83 -6.58
N ARG A 94 24.24 -9.07 -6.88
CA ARG A 94 23.52 -9.95 -7.83
C ARG A 94 22.29 -10.63 -7.22
N ARG A 95 22.10 -10.57 -5.90
CA ARG A 95 20.96 -11.20 -5.20
C ARG A 95 19.81 -10.19 -5.05
N VAL A 96 19.22 -9.78 -6.18
CA VAL A 96 18.13 -8.79 -6.21
C VAL A 96 16.73 -9.41 -6.12
N PHE A 97 16.61 -10.72 -6.32
CA PHE A 97 15.36 -11.45 -6.22
C PHE A 97 15.33 -12.35 -4.97
N PRO A 98 14.17 -12.53 -4.35
CA PRO A 98 14.01 -13.44 -3.21
C PRO A 98 14.32 -14.89 -3.65
N ALA A 99 15.12 -15.58 -2.83
CA ALA A 99 15.49 -16.96 -3.09
C ALA A 99 14.39 -17.92 -2.60
N GLU A 100 13.86 -17.70 -1.40
CA GLU A 100 12.78 -18.48 -0.83
C GLU A 100 11.38 -17.99 -1.23
N ARG A 101 10.37 -18.85 -1.01
CA ARG A 101 8.94 -18.51 -1.07
C ARG A 101 8.50 -17.79 -2.36
N ARG A 102 9.12 -18.12 -3.50
CA ARG A 102 8.82 -17.50 -4.81
C ARG A 102 7.33 -17.53 -5.17
N VAL A 103 6.63 -18.61 -4.80
CA VAL A 103 5.17 -18.74 -5.01
C VAL A 103 4.40 -17.71 -4.19
N ALA A 104 4.79 -17.46 -2.94
CA ALA A 104 4.15 -16.44 -2.10
C ALA A 104 4.39 -15.03 -2.66
N HIS A 105 5.61 -14.74 -3.14
CA HIS A 105 5.93 -13.49 -3.82
C HIS A 105 5.17 -13.32 -5.15
N ALA A 106 4.98 -14.41 -5.91
CA ALA A 106 4.16 -14.41 -7.12
C ALA A 106 2.69 -14.14 -6.79
N LEU A 107 2.11 -14.89 -5.85
CA LEU A 107 0.71 -14.74 -5.45
C LEU A 107 0.40 -13.33 -4.93
N ARG A 108 1.23 -12.79 -4.04
CA ARG A 108 1.03 -11.41 -3.56
C ARG A 108 1.07 -10.40 -4.71
N THR A 109 2.00 -10.59 -5.66
CA THR A 109 2.14 -9.66 -6.79
C THR A 109 0.94 -9.74 -7.72
N VAL A 110 0.45 -10.95 -8.01
CA VAL A 110 -0.76 -11.17 -8.83
C VAL A 110 -1.98 -10.53 -8.19
N PHE A 111 -2.21 -10.74 -6.88
CA PHE A 111 -3.31 -10.09 -6.18
C PHE A 111 -3.18 -8.57 -6.17
N LEU A 112 -1.97 -8.04 -5.98
CA LEU A 112 -1.77 -6.59 -6.06
C LEU A 112 -2.05 -6.05 -7.46
N VAL A 113 -1.59 -6.73 -8.51
CA VAL A 113 -1.79 -6.33 -9.91
C VAL A 113 -3.28 -6.34 -10.26
N ILE A 114 -4.02 -7.38 -9.88
CA ILE A 114 -5.47 -7.45 -10.10
C ILE A 114 -6.16 -6.33 -9.34
N SER A 115 -5.87 -6.20 -8.04
CA SER A 115 -6.42 -5.15 -7.18
C SER A 115 -6.23 -3.76 -7.79
N MET A 116 -5.00 -3.45 -8.16
CA MET A 116 -4.61 -2.17 -8.74
C MET A 116 -5.32 -1.89 -10.05
N THR A 117 -5.35 -2.88 -10.95
CA THR A 117 -5.97 -2.74 -12.28
C THR A 117 -7.45 -2.45 -12.15
N LEU A 118 -8.16 -3.23 -11.32
CA LEU A 118 -9.58 -3.04 -11.06
C LEU A 118 -9.86 -1.68 -10.40
N TYR A 119 -9.00 -1.26 -9.47
CA TYR A 119 -9.14 0.04 -8.81
C TYR A 119 -8.93 1.22 -9.77
N PHE A 120 -7.89 1.19 -10.61
CA PHE A 120 -7.66 2.20 -11.64
C PHE A 120 -8.78 2.26 -12.67
N MET A 121 -9.33 1.10 -13.02
CA MET A 121 -10.53 1.02 -13.85
C MET A 121 -11.77 1.60 -13.14
N ALA A 122 -11.87 1.51 -11.82
CA ALA A 122 -12.97 2.10 -11.05
C ALA A 122 -12.85 3.63 -10.97
N ILE A 123 -11.70 4.18 -10.56
CA ILE A 123 -11.51 5.64 -10.39
C ILE A 123 -11.61 6.42 -11.71
N ALA A 124 -11.42 5.75 -12.85
CA ALA A 124 -11.64 6.33 -14.18
C ALA A 124 -13.13 6.43 -14.57
N ARG A 125 -14.03 5.74 -13.85
CA ARG A 125 -15.48 5.66 -14.17
C ARG A 125 -16.35 6.33 -13.12
N ILE A 126 -15.93 6.31 -11.86
CA ILE A 126 -16.69 6.84 -10.73
C ILE A 126 -15.82 7.82 -9.93
N PRO A 127 -16.44 8.72 -9.13
CA PRO A 127 -15.69 9.62 -8.27
C PRO A 127 -14.70 8.89 -7.37
N LEU A 128 -13.55 9.52 -7.11
CA LEU A 128 -12.44 8.94 -6.34
C LEU A 128 -12.91 8.48 -4.96
N ALA A 129 -13.61 9.35 -4.23
CA ALA A 129 -14.14 9.04 -2.91
C ALA A 129 -15.06 7.79 -2.91
N THR A 130 -15.87 7.61 -3.95
CA THR A 130 -16.76 6.46 -4.11
C THR A 130 -15.96 5.17 -4.33
N ALA A 131 -14.97 5.21 -5.24
CA ALA A 131 -14.10 4.06 -5.52
C ALA A 131 -13.28 3.66 -4.29
N VAL A 132 -12.62 4.62 -3.64
CA VAL A 132 -11.83 4.43 -2.41
C VAL A 132 -12.67 3.73 -1.32
N SER A 133 -13.91 4.17 -1.14
CA SER A 133 -14.73 3.63 -0.07
C SER A 133 -15.20 2.19 -0.35
N ALA A 134 -15.59 1.89 -1.59
CA ALA A 134 -15.94 0.52 -1.98
C ALA A 134 -14.72 -0.42 -1.92
N TYR A 135 -13.54 0.10 -2.25
CA TYR A 135 -12.26 -0.60 -2.11
C TYR A 135 -11.96 -1.00 -0.66
N PHE A 136 -12.38 -0.19 0.31
CA PHE A 136 -12.14 -0.46 1.73
C PHE A 136 -13.04 -1.47 2.43
N VAL A 137 -13.78 -2.27 1.66
CA VAL A 137 -14.18 -3.60 2.13
C VAL A 137 -12.94 -4.50 2.38
N GLY A 138 -11.84 -4.24 1.65
CA GLY A 138 -10.62 -5.04 1.68
C GLY A 138 -10.01 -5.22 3.07
N PRO A 139 -9.75 -4.15 3.84
CA PRO A 139 -9.24 -4.26 5.20
C PRO A 139 -10.08 -5.15 6.13
N ILE A 140 -11.41 -5.11 6.07
CA ILE A 140 -12.26 -6.00 6.88
C ILE A 140 -12.05 -7.45 6.47
N ILE A 141 -12.11 -7.73 5.17
CA ILE A 141 -11.91 -9.08 4.65
C ILE A 141 -10.51 -9.58 5.07
N ALA A 142 -9.48 -8.71 5.04
CA ALA A 142 -8.14 -9.05 5.48
C ALA A 142 -8.08 -9.42 6.97
N VAL A 143 -8.74 -8.69 7.85
CA VAL A 143 -8.80 -9.05 9.29
C VAL A 143 -9.56 -10.35 9.51
N VAL A 144 -10.65 -10.58 8.77
CA VAL A 144 -11.39 -11.85 8.87
C VAL A 144 -10.54 -13.02 8.38
N LEU A 145 -9.82 -12.86 7.27
CA LEU A 145 -8.94 -13.90 6.70
C LEU A 145 -7.67 -14.10 7.53
N SER A 146 -7.20 -13.11 8.28
CA SER A 146 -5.99 -13.26 9.10
C SER A 146 -6.19 -14.29 10.21
N VAL A 147 -7.41 -14.48 10.71
CA VAL A 147 -7.71 -15.47 11.76
C VAL A 147 -7.51 -16.91 11.26
N PRO A 148 -8.20 -17.41 10.21
CA PRO A 148 -8.00 -18.77 9.75
C PRO A 148 -6.67 -18.99 9.01
N VAL A 149 -6.19 -18.01 8.24
CA VAL A 149 -5.02 -18.21 7.35
C VAL A 149 -3.70 -17.97 8.07
N LEU A 150 -3.63 -16.92 8.90
CA LEU A 150 -2.41 -16.53 9.62
C LEU A 150 -2.43 -17.01 11.08
N LYS A 151 -3.56 -17.54 11.56
CA LYS A 151 -3.77 -17.93 12.97
C LYS A 151 -3.54 -16.77 13.93
N GLU A 152 -3.81 -15.54 13.47
CA GLU A 152 -3.68 -14.33 14.30
C GLU A 152 -4.84 -14.22 15.30
N SER A 153 -4.55 -13.70 16.49
CA SER A 153 -5.57 -13.40 17.50
C SER A 153 -6.10 -11.98 17.37
N LEU A 154 -7.42 -11.85 17.43
CA LEU A 154 -8.12 -10.58 17.44
C LEU A 154 -8.32 -10.11 18.89
N THR A 155 -7.71 -8.99 19.22
CA THR A 155 -7.96 -8.33 20.51
C THR A 155 -9.11 -7.34 20.35
N ALA A 156 -9.78 -7.01 21.46
CA ALA A 156 -10.86 -6.02 21.46
C ALA A 156 -10.44 -4.67 20.84
N ARG A 157 -9.17 -4.27 21.00
CA ARG A 157 -8.61 -3.04 20.38
C ARG A 157 -8.52 -3.14 18.86
N LYS A 158 -8.05 -4.28 18.33
CA LYS A 158 -7.98 -4.51 16.87
C LYS A 158 -9.38 -4.46 16.25
N VAL A 159 -10.35 -5.10 16.90
CA VAL A 159 -11.75 -5.08 16.47
C VAL A 159 -12.33 -3.66 16.54
N LEU A 160 -12.15 -2.95 17.66
CA LEU A 160 -12.66 -1.58 17.81
C LEU A 160 -12.04 -0.62 16.79
N SER A 161 -10.73 -0.71 16.54
CA SER A 161 -10.07 0.07 15.49
C SER A 161 -10.61 -0.24 14.10
N LEU A 162 -10.86 -1.52 13.80
CA LEU A 162 -11.44 -1.92 12.52
C LEU A 162 -12.86 -1.36 12.35
N VAL A 163 -13.69 -1.49 13.38
CA VAL A 163 -15.08 -0.97 13.37
C VAL A 163 -15.08 0.54 13.19
N LEU A 164 -14.25 1.28 13.92
CA LEU A 164 -14.15 2.74 13.77
C LEU A 164 -13.66 3.15 12.39
N GLY A 165 -12.65 2.46 11.85
CA GLY A 165 -12.15 2.70 10.50
C GLY A 165 -13.23 2.46 9.43
N PHE A 166 -13.95 1.35 9.55
CA PHE A 166 -15.04 1.01 8.64
C PHE A 166 -16.23 1.97 8.72
N VAL A 167 -16.69 2.29 9.93
CA VAL A 167 -17.78 3.27 10.12
C VAL A 167 -17.34 4.63 9.59
N GLY A 168 -16.09 5.05 9.85
CA GLY A 168 -15.53 6.26 9.29
C GLY A 168 -15.54 6.27 7.76
N ALA A 169 -15.12 5.17 7.12
CA ALA A 169 -15.23 5.00 5.67
C ALA A 169 -16.67 5.09 5.16
N LEU A 170 -17.64 4.45 5.82
CA LEU A 170 -19.06 4.54 5.43
C LEU A 170 -19.63 5.96 5.55
N VAL A 171 -19.24 6.70 6.59
CA VAL A 171 -19.67 8.10 6.79
C VAL A 171 -19.08 9.01 5.71
N ILE A 172 -17.83 8.76 5.29
CA ILE A 172 -17.20 9.49 4.17
C ILE A 172 -17.89 9.14 2.85
N LEU A 173 -18.19 7.86 2.62
CA LEU A 173 -18.75 7.35 1.37
C LEU A 173 -20.10 7.96 1.02
N ARG A 174 -20.97 8.22 2.00
CA ARG A 174 -22.39 8.58 1.81
C ARG A 174 -23.02 7.72 0.70
N PRO A 175 -23.35 6.44 0.98
CA PRO A 175 -23.78 5.50 -0.06
C PRO A 175 -24.91 6.08 -0.91
N GLY A 176 -24.68 6.20 -2.22
CA GLY A 176 -25.71 6.51 -3.22
C GLY A 176 -26.58 5.28 -3.50
N ALA A 177 -27.79 5.50 -4.02
CA ALA A 177 -28.78 4.44 -4.21
C ALA A 177 -28.54 3.54 -5.44
N THR A 178 -27.60 3.90 -6.34
CA THR A 178 -27.40 3.22 -7.62
C THR A 178 -26.12 2.38 -7.64
N ILE A 179 -26.26 1.10 -7.96
CA ILE A 179 -25.13 0.19 -8.20
C ILE A 179 -24.63 0.42 -9.63
N GLU A 180 -23.54 1.17 -9.78
CA GLU A 180 -22.87 1.35 -11.07
C GLU A 180 -21.73 0.33 -11.26
N PRO A 181 -21.39 -0.05 -12.51
CA PRO A 181 -20.30 -1.00 -12.79
C PRO A 181 -18.95 -0.66 -12.14
N GLY A 182 -18.65 0.63 -11.95
CA GLY A 182 -17.45 1.10 -11.26
C GLY A 182 -17.36 0.64 -9.79
N LEU A 183 -18.50 0.49 -9.10
CA LEU A 183 -18.55 -0.03 -7.74
C LEU A 183 -18.12 -1.50 -7.70
N LEU A 184 -18.61 -2.33 -8.64
CA LEU A 184 -18.23 -3.75 -8.71
C LEU A 184 -16.72 -3.92 -8.92
N LEU A 185 -16.12 -3.07 -9.75
CA LEU A 185 -14.66 -3.04 -9.94
C LEU A 185 -13.93 -2.67 -8.64
N ALA A 186 -14.38 -1.64 -7.93
CA ALA A 186 -13.80 -1.24 -6.66
C ALA A 186 -13.94 -2.32 -5.56
N PHE A 187 -15.10 -2.99 -5.47
CA PHE A 187 -15.30 -4.12 -4.57
C PHE A 187 -14.37 -5.30 -4.91
N GLY A 188 -14.26 -5.66 -6.19
CA GLY A 188 -13.34 -6.69 -6.65
C GLY A 188 -11.88 -6.33 -6.36
N ALA A 189 -11.54 -5.05 -6.51
CA ALA A 189 -10.23 -4.52 -6.15
C ALA A 189 -9.95 -4.66 -4.65
N GLY A 190 -10.94 -4.37 -3.79
CA GLY A 190 -10.84 -4.52 -2.33
C GLY A 190 -10.69 -5.98 -1.89
N LEU A 191 -11.45 -6.91 -2.51
CA LEU A 191 -11.29 -8.35 -2.25
C LEU A 191 -9.89 -8.83 -2.61
N SER A 192 -9.40 -8.44 -3.79
CA SER A 192 -8.04 -8.79 -4.23
C SER A 192 -6.97 -8.15 -3.34
N PHE A 193 -7.21 -6.92 -2.85
CA PHE A 193 -6.33 -6.26 -1.90
C PHE A 193 -6.24 -7.00 -0.55
N ALA A 194 -7.36 -7.55 -0.07
CA ALA A 194 -7.37 -8.36 1.14
C ALA A 194 -6.47 -9.60 1.01
N LEU A 195 -6.54 -10.29 -0.14
CA LEU A 195 -5.68 -11.43 -0.44
C LEU A 195 -4.21 -11.00 -0.56
N TYR A 196 -3.94 -9.84 -1.14
CA TYR A 196 -2.60 -9.24 -1.17
C TYR A 196 -2.05 -8.98 0.24
N ILE A 197 -2.85 -8.44 1.16
CA ILE A 197 -2.43 -8.20 2.56
C ILE A 197 -2.00 -9.52 3.21
N ILE A 198 -2.83 -10.56 3.09
CA ILE A 198 -2.54 -11.87 3.69
C ILE A 198 -1.29 -12.49 3.07
N ALA A 199 -1.19 -12.51 1.73
CA ALA A 199 -0.03 -13.05 1.02
C ALA A 199 1.25 -12.27 1.36
N THR A 200 1.15 -10.95 1.52
CA THR A 200 2.28 -10.10 1.92
C THR A 200 2.74 -10.41 3.33
N ARG A 201 1.82 -10.56 4.30
CA ARG A 201 2.19 -10.95 5.66
C ARG A 201 2.88 -12.32 5.72
N GLN A 202 2.42 -13.29 4.93
CA GLN A 202 3.08 -14.61 4.84
C GLN A 202 4.47 -14.55 4.21
N ALA A 203 4.67 -13.68 3.21
CA ALA A 203 5.95 -13.52 2.53
C ALA A 203 6.95 -12.68 3.34
N ALA A 204 6.46 -11.73 4.12
CA ALA A 204 7.27 -10.75 4.86
C ALA A 204 8.16 -11.39 5.95
N GLN A 205 7.72 -12.50 6.57
CA GLN A 205 8.45 -13.08 7.71
C GLN A 205 9.88 -13.53 7.38
N ASP A 206 10.14 -13.99 6.15
CA ASP A 206 11.42 -14.61 5.78
C ASP A 206 12.09 -13.94 4.57
N SER A 207 11.67 -12.73 4.17
CA SER A 207 12.16 -12.11 2.93
C SER A 207 12.62 -10.67 3.13
N ASP A 208 13.74 -10.35 2.48
CA ASP A 208 14.25 -8.98 2.42
C ASP A 208 13.21 -8.05 1.77
N PRO A 209 12.82 -6.94 2.42
CA PRO A 209 11.82 -6.01 1.89
C PRO A 209 12.17 -5.45 0.50
N LEU A 210 13.45 -5.20 0.24
CA LEU A 210 13.89 -4.61 -1.01
C LEU A 210 13.81 -5.62 -2.16
N GLN A 211 14.25 -6.87 -1.96
CA GLN A 211 14.04 -7.97 -2.89
C GLN A 211 12.54 -8.24 -3.15
N THR A 212 11.74 -8.16 -2.09
CA THR A 212 10.28 -8.32 -2.14
C THR A 212 9.64 -7.24 -3.02
N LEU A 213 10.10 -5.98 -2.92
CA LEU A 213 9.66 -4.89 -3.78
C LEU A 213 10.15 -5.05 -5.23
N VAL A 214 11.42 -5.38 -5.45
CA VAL A 214 11.97 -5.63 -6.79
C VAL A 214 11.14 -6.69 -7.52
N PHE A 215 10.86 -7.81 -6.85
CA PHE A 215 10.06 -8.88 -7.41
C PHE A 215 8.67 -8.38 -7.83
N GLN A 216 8.01 -7.59 -6.97
CA GLN A 216 6.71 -6.99 -7.27
C GLN A 216 6.77 -6.03 -8.46
N CYS A 217 7.81 -5.19 -8.56
CA CYS A 217 7.98 -4.26 -9.66
C CYS A 217 8.22 -4.97 -10.99
N VAL A 218 9.14 -5.95 -11.01
CA VAL A 218 9.48 -6.70 -12.22
C VAL A 218 8.31 -7.56 -12.68
N VAL A 219 7.75 -8.38 -11.80
CA VAL A 219 6.64 -9.26 -12.16
C VAL A 219 5.39 -8.46 -12.50
N GLY A 220 5.11 -7.38 -11.76
CA GLY A 220 4.01 -6.47 -12.09
C GLY A 220 4.16 -5.83 -13.48
N ALA A 221 5.35 -5.34 -13.81
CA ALA A 221 5.63 -4.79 -15.14
C ALA A 221 5.45 -5.83 -16.26
N LEU A 222 5.95 -7.05 -16.06
CA LEU A 222 5.81 -8.15 -17.01
C LEU A 222 4.33 -8.53 -17.21
N LEU A 223 3.59 -8.71 -16.12
CA LEU A 223 2.18 -9.10 -16.15
C LEU A 223 1.28 -8.04 -16.79
N MET A 224 1.67 -6.76 -16.74
CA MET A 224 0.92 -5.65 -17.33
C MET A 224 1.36 -5.29 -18.75
N THR A 225 2.48 -5.85 -19.24
CA THR A 225 3.01 -5.49 -20.55
C THR A 225 2.04 -5.80 -21.71
N PRO A 226 1.39 -6.98 -21.78
CA PRO A 226 0.41 -7.25 -22.85
C PRO A 226 -0.74 -6.23 -22.91
N GLN A 227 -1.24 -5.83 -21.75
CA GLN A 227 -2.35 -4.89 -21.57
C GLN A 227 -1.91 -3.47 -21.93
N ALA A 228 -0.66 -3.11 -21.61
CA ALA A 228 -0.07 -1.83 -22.00
C ALA A 228 0.14 -1.73 -23.51
N VAL A 229 0.61 -2.80 -24.16
CA VAL A 229 0.76 -2.85 -25.62
C VAL A 229 -0.59 -2.67 -26.31
N ALA A 230 -1.64 -3.34 -25.80
CA ALA A 230 -2.99 -3.24 -26.36
C ALA A 230 -3.65 -1.87 -26.14
N SER A 231 -3.22 -1.10 -25.13
CA SER A 231 -3.79 0.21 -24.79
C SER A 231 -2.74 1.33 -24.82
N TRP A 232 -1.71 1.14 -25.63
CA TRP A 232 -0.54 2.02 -25.64
C TRP A 232 -0.92 3.43 -26.05
N THR A 233 -0.46 4.40 -25.29
CA THR A 233 -0.58 5.82 -25.63
C THR A 233 0.76 6.46 -25.29
N THR A 234 1.42 7.02 -26.29
CA THR A 234 2.74 7.63 -26.10
C THR A 234 2.61 8.82 -25.16
N PRO A 235 3.31 8.81 -23.99
CA PRO A 235 3.25 9.92 -23.07
C PRO A 235 3.75 11.22 -23.68
N ALA A 236 3.01 12.30 -23.46
CA ALA A 236 3.52 13.64 -23.72
C ALA A 236 4.71 13.94 -22.80
N TRP A 237 5.68 14.69 -23.30
CA TRP A 237 6.86 15.08 -22.53
C TRP A 237 6.51 15.84 -21.24
N SER A 238 5.42 16.63 -21.27
CA SER A 238 4.87 17.34 -20.11
C SER A 238 4.44 16.39 -18.99
N ASP A 239 4.02 15.17 -19.34
CA ASP A 239 3.37 14.26 -18.39
C ASP A 239 4.37 13.32 -17.72
N LEU A 240 5.61 13.25 -18.23
CA LEU A 240 6.66 12.37 -17.71
C LEU A 240 6.92 12.61 -16.22
N VAL A 241 6.83 13.85 -15.74
CA VAL A 241 7.01 14.17 -14.31
C VAL A 241 5.95 13.47 -13.45
N PHE A 242 4.71 13.35 -13.93
CA PHE A 242 3.63 12.67 -13.23
C PHE A 242 3.81 11.15 -13.27
N PHE A 243 4.29 10.59 -14.38
CA PHE A 243 4.65 9.17 -14.45
C PHE A 243 5.81 8.81 -13.52
N VAL A 244 6.84 9.66 -13.44
CA VAL A 244 7.93 9.52 -12.46
C VAL A 244 7.39 9.57 -11.04
N GLY A 245 6.54 10.55 -10.73
CA GLY A 245 5.86 10.66 -9.44
C GLY A 245 5.04 9.40 -9.10
N LEU A 246 4.30 8.86 -10.06
CA LEU A 246 3.48 7.66 -9.91
C LEU A 246 4.33 6.44 -9.49
N GLY A 247 5.49 6.27 -10.12
CA GLY A 247 6.45 5.21 -9.77
C GLY A 247 7.15 5.44 -8.44
N VAL A 248 7.59 6.68 -8.15
CA VAL A 248 8.27 7.03 -6.89
C VAL A 248 7.35 6.83 -5.68
N PHE A 249 6.17 7.46 -5.69
CA PHE A 249 5.24 7.35 -4.56
C PHE A 249 4.74 5.91 -4.38
N SER A 250 4.55 5.17 -5.49
CA SER A 250 4.26 3.74 -5.41
C SER A 250 5.39 2.95 -4.77
N ALA A 251 6.63 3.12 -5.21
CA ALA A 251 7.77 2.40 -4.64
C ALA A 251 7.94 2.69 -3.14
N VAL A 252 7.83 3.97 -2.75
CA VAL A 252 7.95 4.40 -1.35
C VAL A 252 6.78 3.88 -0.51
N GLY A 253 5.54 4.03 -0.95
CA GLY A 253 4.38 3.50 -0.22
C GLY A 253 4.46 1.99 -0.03
N HIS A 254 4.80 1.25 -1.10
CA HIS A 254 4.91 -0.21 -1.04
C HIS A 254 6.06 -0.70 -0.18
N ILE A 255 7.25 -0.08 -0.21
CA ILE A 255 8.34 -0.52 0.67
C ILE A 255 8.00 -0.31 2.14
N LEU A 256 7.36 0.82 2.48
CA LEU A 256 6.94 1.11 3.85
C LEU A 256 5.89 0.09 4.33
N SER A 257 4.91 -0.24 3.50
CA SER A 257 3.92 -1.27 3.80
C SER A 257 4.54 -2.66 3.95
N ILE A 258 5.46 -3.05 3.06
CA ILE A 258 6.16 -4.34 3.15
C ILE A 258 6.93 -4.43 4.47
N VAL A 259 7.67 -3.38 4.85
CA VAL A 259 8.39 -3.35 6.12
C VAL A 259 7.41 -3.36 7.30
N ALA A 260 6.30 -2.64 7.22
CA ALA A 260 5.26 -2.67 8.26
C ALA A 260 4.75 -4.10 8.50
N PHE A 261 4.45 -4.86 7.43
CA PHE A 261 4.01 -6.27 7.52
C PHE A 261 5.07 -7.24 8.06
N ARG A 262 6.35 -6.85 8.10
CA ARG A 262 7.37 -7.59 8.86
C ARG A 262 7.25 -7.35 10.36
N LEU A 263 6.98 -6.11 10.75
CA LEU A 263 7.04 -5.65 12.14
C LEU A 263 5.73 -5.85 12.92
N ALA A 264 4.59 -5.96 12.25
CA ALA A 264 3.30 -6.14 12.89
C ALA A 264 2.37 -7.06 12.10
N ASP A 265 1.39 -7.61 12.82
CA ASP A 265 0.37 -8.52 12.30
C ASP A 265 -0.57 -7.85 11.29
N ALA A 266 -1.10 -8.64 10.35
CA ALA A 266 -2.05 -8.16 9.36
C ALA A 266 -3.31 -7.57 10.02
N SER A 267 -3.81 -8.22 11.08
CA SER A 267 -4.94 -7.76 11.90
C SER A 267 -4.67 -6.45 12.66
N THR A 268 -3.40 -6.07 12.86
CA THR A 268 -3.02 -4.78 13.46
C THR A 268 -2.94 -3.69 12.40
N LEU A 269 -2.43 -4.03 11.21
CA LEU A 269 -2.14 -3.05 10.18
C LEU A 269 -3.31 -2.77 9.24
N ALA A 270 -4.19 -3.73 9.01
CA ALA A 270 -5.34 -3.56 8.13
C ALA A 270 -6.25 -2.38 8.51
N PRO A 271 -6.60 -2.14 9.79
CA PRO A 271 -7.38 -0.95 10.17
C PRO A 271 -6.68 0.38 9.86
N LEU A 272 -5.34 0.40 9.77
CA LEU A 272 -4.59 1.62 9.46
C LEU A 272 -4.69 1.99 7.99
N VAL A 273 -5.11 1.05 7.12
CA VAL A 273 -5.34 1.34 5.69
C VAL A 273 -6.38 2.44 5.51
N TYR A 274 -7.39 2.52 6.38
CA TYR A 274 -8.40 3.59 6.31
C TYR A 274 -7.83 5.01 6.44
N VAL A 275 -6.62 5.18 6.98
CA VAL A 275 -5.94 6.49 7.03
C VAL A 275 -5.76 7.09 5.63
N GLU A 276 -5.69 6.25 4.60
CA GLU A 276 -5.63 6.66 3.21
C GLU A 276 -6.81 7.57 2.79
N LEU A 277 -8.01 7.41 3.37
CA LEU A 277 -9.15 8.32 3.14
C LEU A 277 -8.84 9.77 3.48
N ILE A 278 -8.03 10.00 4.52
CA ILE A 278 -7.69 11.36 4.95
C ILE A 278 -6.84 12.02 3.87
N GLY A 279 -5.84 11.31 3.33
CA GLY A 279 -5.03 11.81 2.23
C GLY A 279 -5.82 11.92 0.93
N ALA A 280 -6.70 10.96 0.63
CA ALA A 280 -7.56 11.01 -0.56
C ALA A 280 -8.50 12.23 -0.53
N ALA A 281 -9.12 12.52 0.62
CA ALA A 281 -9.95 13.71 0.80
C ALA A 281 -9.14 15.01 0.65
N ALA A 282 -7.92 15.06 1.19
CA ALA A 282 -7.03 16.21 1.05
C ALA A 282 -6.65 16.45 -0.43
N ILE A 283 -6.31 15.40 -1.17
CA ILE A 283 -5.99 15.48 -2.61
C ILE A 283 -7.24 15.85 -3.43
N GLY A 284 -8.40 15.26 -3.11
CA GLY A 284 -9.70 15.64 -3.68
C GLY A 284 -9.95 17.14 -3.57
N TYR A 285 -9.74 17.70 -2.38
CA TYR A 285 -9.91 19.13 -2.13
C TYR A 285 -8.87 20.00 -2.86
N LEU A 286 -7.57 19.68 -2.71
CA LEU A 286 -6.48 20.52 -3.19
C LEU A 286 -6.31 20.50 -4.72
N VAL A 287 -6.56 19.35 -5.35
CA VAL A 287 -6.28 19.12 -6.78
C VAL A 287 -7.56 19.11 -7.60
N PHE A 288 -8.64 18.54 -7.07
CA PHE A 288 -9.90 18.36 -7.80
C PHE A 288 -11.01 19.32 -7.36
N HIS A 289 -10.72 20.22 -6.41
CA HIS A 289 -11.69 21.17 -5.83
C HIS A 289 -12.96 20.48 -5.26
N GLU A 290 -12.83 19.23 -4.81
CA GLU A 290 -13.89 18.47 -4.16
C GLU A 290 -13.99 18.90 -2.69
N VAL A 291 -14.92 19.79 -2.35
CA VAL A 291 -15.06 20.33 -0.98
C VAL A 291 -15.50 19.23 0.00
N PRO A 292 -14.70 18.94 1.05
CA PRO A 292 -15.08 17.96 2.07
C PRO A 292 -16.35 18.40 2.80
N GLY A 293 -17.36 17.54 2.78
CA GLY A 293 -18.59 17.77 3.55
C GLY A 293 -18.38 17.49 5.05
N PRO A 294 -19.38 17.81 5.90
CA PRO A 294 -19.34 17.49 7.33
C PRO A 294 -19.13 15.99 7.61
N GLY A 295 -19.68 15.12 6.75
CA GLY A 295 -19.46 13.67 6.85
C GLY A 295 -17.99 13.29 6.69
N THR A 296 -17.25 13.98 5.80
CA THR A 296 -15.83 13.73 5.60
C THR A 296 -15.02 14.01 6.85
N LEU A 297 -15.32 15.11 7.55
CA LEU A 297 -14.68 15.47 8.82
C LEU A 297 -14.98 14.47 9.94
N ILE A 298 -16.24 14.06 10.07
CA ILE A 298 -16.66 13.06 11.07
C ILE A 298 -15.98 11.73 10.82
N GLY A 299 -15.98 11.24 9.57
CA GLY A 299 -15.36 9.98 9.24
C GLY A 299 -13.84 10.01 9.41
N ALA A 300 -13.17 11.11 9.06
CA ALA A 300 -11.75 11.30 9.32
C ALA A 300 -11.42 11.24 10.82
N ALA A 301 -12.26 11.85 11.67
CA ALA A 301 -12.10 11.79 13.12
C ALA A 301 -12.26 10.36 13.67
N LEU A 302 -13.22 9.58 13.15
CA LEU A 302 -13.41 8.17 13.52
C LEU A 302 -12.20 7.31 13.14
N ILE A 303 -11.67 7.50 11.93
CA ILE A 303 -10.48 6.78 11.46
C ILE A 303 -9.26 7.13 12.32
N ALA A 304 -9.06 8.41 12.60
CA ALA A 304 -7.98 8.87 13.48
C ALA A 304 -8.10 8.27 14.89
N ALA A 305 -9.31 8.22 15.45
CA ALA A 305 -9.57 7.59 16.75
C ALA A 305 -9.22 6.09 16.75
N GLY A 306 -9.59 5.36 15.70
CA GLY A 306 -9.23 3.95 15.52
C GLY A 306 -7.70 3.74 15.53
N GLY A 307 -6.97 4.54 14.75
CA GLY A 307 -5.50 4.49 14.72
C GLY A 307 -4.86 4.81 16.07
N LEU A 308 -5.40 5.78 16.81
CA LEU A 308 -4.91 6.13 18.16
C LEU A 308 -5.13 5.00 19.17
N ILE A 309 -6.25 4.27 19.09
CA ILE A 309 -6.53 3.11 19.96
C ILE A 309 -5.48 2.02 19.78
N LEU A 310 -4.98 1.81 18.57
CA LEU A 310 -3.90 0.85 18.29
C LEU A 310 -2.54 1.32 18.83
N LEU A 311 -2.29 2.63 18.88
CA LEU A 311 -1.07 3.22 19.41
C LEU A 311 -1.00 3.26 20.94
N GLN A 312 -2.14 3.16 21.62
CA GLN A 312 -2.19 3.16 23.08
C GLN A 312 -1.48 1.91 23.64
N ARG A 313 -0.40 2.14 24.42
CA ARG A 313 0.32 1.08 25.10
C ARG A 313 -0.60 0.26 26.01
N GLN A 314 -0.36 -1.05 26.09
CA GLN A 314 -0.94 -1.83 27.18
C GLN A 314 -0.37 -1.27 28.49
N ARG A 315 -1.25 -0.86 29.41
CA ARG A 315 -0.88 -0.93 30.83
C ARG A 315 -0.91 -2.42 31.17
N PRO A 316 0.19 -3.00 31.68
CA PRO A 316 0.11 -4.34 32.25
C PRO A 316 -0.99 -4.31 33.32
N ALA A 317 -1.91 -5.27 33.23
CA ALA A 317 -2.88 -5.54 34.28
C ALA A 317 -2.18 -6.12 35.51
#